data_AF-A0A1F5LA21-F1
#
_entry.id   AF-A0A1F5LA21-F1
#
_cell.length_a   1.000
_cell.length_b   1.000
_cell.length_c   1.000
_cell.angle_alpha   90.00
_cell.angle_beta   90.00
_cell.angle_gamma   90.00
#
_symmetry.space_group_name_H-M   'P 1'
#
loop_
_entity.id
_entity.type
_entity.pdbx_description
1 polymer ?
#
loop_
_entity_poly.entity_id
_entity_poly.type
_entity_poly.pdbx_seq_one_letter_code
_entity_poly.pdbx_strand_id
1 'polypeptide(L)'
;MAYEFFYAFTTTSTTVERVGFLAWFIHDFGYVAVILKHVHRAEHRPRLIRNMLIGLLLGIAGLKWLTTLYPDDREQVTAYWTGILLQLPIGWVCLHSLITRYLGCYLAYGVFIWRYLNVPQNWEYVASPWSIAIMVLTLLPETIYPFCYVWVYKVQKVKGE
;
A
#
# COMPACT_ATOMS: atom_id res chain seq x y z
N MET A 1 4.63 1.66 -5.68
CA MET A 1 5.61 1.22 -6.71
C MET A 1 6.93 0.62 -6.20
N ALA A 2 7.77 1.34 -5.44
CA ALA A 2 9.10 0.80 -5.04
C ALA A 2 9.01 -0.42 -4.10
N TYR A 3 8.03 -0.38 -3.19
CA TYR A 3 7.73 -1.43 -2.24
C TYR A 3 7.32 -2.73 -2.94
N GLU A 4 6.33 -2.68 -3.84
CA GLU A 4 5.82 -3.86 -4.53
C GLU A 4 6.90 -4.46 -5.42
N PHE A 5 7.67 -3.62 -6.12
CA PHE A 5 8.75 -4.08 -6.99
C PHE A 5 9.87 -4.75 -6.19
N PHE A 6 10.37 -4.11 -5.14
CA PHE A 6 11.47 -4.66 -4.35
C PHE A 6 11.09 -5.98 -3.67
N TYR A 7 9.98 -6.00 -2.93
CA TYR A 7 9.58 -7.18 -2.17
C TYR A 7 9.03 -8.31 -3.03
N ALA A 8 8.56 -8.04 -4.26
CA ALA A 8 8.28 -9.09 -5.23
C ALA A 8 9.48 -9.98 -5.50
N PHE A 9 10.71 -9.44 -5.49
CA PHE A 9 11.91 -10.22 -5.81
C PHE A 9 12.72 -10.64 -4.59
N THR A 10 12.62 -9.92 -3.47
CA THR A 10 13.38 -10.24 -2.25
C THR A 10 12.64 -11.16 -1.29
N THR A 11 11.30 -11.07 -1.21
CA THR A 11 10.52 -11.80 -0.20
C THR A 11 9.80 -13.04 -0.75
N THR A 12 9.44 -13.06 -2.04
CA THR A 12 8.66 -14.15 -2.62
C THR A 12 9.51 -15.36 -2.98
N SER A 13 8.92 -16.55 -2.81
CA SER A 13 9.58 -17.83 -3.05
C SER A 13 8.96 -18.61 -4.20
N THR A 14 7.67 -18.43 -4.43
CA THR A 14 6.95 -19.06 -5.53
C THR A 14 6.61 -18.06 -6.63
N THR A 15 6.44 -18.57 -7.85
CA THR A 15 5.98 -17.74 -8.97
C THR A 15 4.60 -17.13 -8.71
N VAL A 16 3.72 -17.83 -7.97
CA VAL A 16 2.39 -17.33 -7.62
C VAL A 16 2.48 -16.11 -6.70
N GLU A 17 3.30 -16.19 -5.64
CA GLU A 17 3.55 -15.06 -4.74
C GLU A 17 4.13 -13.87 -5.50
N ARG A 18 5.11 -14.12 -6.38
CA ARG A 18 5.72 -13.07 -7.21
C ARG A 18 4.71 -12.39 -8.12
N VAL A 19 3.85 -13.15 -8.79
CA VAL A 19 2.78 -12.60 -9.65
C VAL A 19 1.79 -11.79 -8.81
N GLY A 20 1.46 -12.25 -7.59
CA GLY A 20 0.61 -11.50 -6.67
C GLY A 20 1.15 -10.11 -6.34
N PHE A 21 2.44 -9.99 -5.99
CA PHE A 21 3.08 -8.70 -5.75
C PHE A 21 3.19 -7.85 -7.02
N LEU A 22 3.56 -8.46 -8.15
CA LEU A 22 3.68 -7.75 -9.43
C LEU A 22 2.33 -7.26 -9.96
N ALA A 23 1.22 -7.91 -9.63
CA ALA A 23 -0.11 -7.43 -9.98
C ALA A 23 -0.40 -6.05 -9.38
N TRP A 24 -0.03 -5.85 -8.10
CA TRP A 24 -0.13 -4.53 -7.45
C TRP A 24 0.78 -3.50 -8.12
N PHE A 25 2.02 -3.89 -8.45
CA PHE A 25 2.94 -3.02 -9.19
C PHE A 25 2.39 -2.60 -10.57
N ILE A 26 1.79 -3.54 -11.32
CA ILE A 26 1.18 -3.28 -12.63
C ILE A 26 -0.01 -2.33 -12.48
N HIS A 27 -0.81 -2.50 -11.42
CA HIS A 27 -1.92 -1.61 -11.13
C HIS A 27 -1.45 -0.16 -10.91
N ASP A 28 -0.44 0.03 -10.06
CA ASP A 28 0.18 1.34 -9.83
C ASP A 28 0.74 1.94 -11.12
N PHE A 29 1.45 1.14 -11.91
CA PHE A 29 2.04 1.58 -13.17
C PHE A 29 0.95 2.02 -14.16
N GLY A 30 -0.13 1.26 -14.26
CA GLY A 30 -1.30 1.60 -15.07
C GLY A 30 -1.92 2.93 -14.63
N TYR A 31 -2.10 3.13 -13.33
CA TYR A 31 -2.63 4.38 -12.78
C TYR A 31 -1.76 5.58 -13.13
N VAL A 32 -0.44 5.48 -12.92
CA VAL A 32 0.51 6.54 -13.27
C VAL A 32 0.52 6.80 -14.78
N ALA A 33 0.48 5.77 -15.62
CA ALA A 33 0.43 5.91 -17.07
C ALA A 33 -0.82 6.67 -17.53
N VAL A 34 -1.99 6.36 -16.95
CA VAL A 34 -3.25 7.06 -17.24
C VAL A 34 -3.16 8.53 -16.83
N ILE A 35 -2.65 8.83 -15.63
CA ILE A 35 -2.49 10.21 -15.14
C ILE A 35 -1.52 11.00 -16.02
N LEU A 36 -0.36 10.44 -16.34
CA LEU A 36 0.62 11.10 -17.20
C LEU A 36 0.04 11.41 -18.59
N LYS A 37 -0.77 10.50 -19.14
CA LYS A 37 -1.37 10.66 -20.47
C LYS A 37 -2.52 11.67 -20.50
N HIS A 38 -3.39 11.68 -19.49
CA HIS A 38 -4.65 12.43 -19.54
C HIS A 38 -4.66 13.71 -18.70
N VAL A 39 -3.86 13.78 -17.64
CA VAL A 39 -3.83 14.94 -16.73
C VAL A 39 -2.70 15.90 -17.08
N HIS A 40 -1.53 15.39 -17.45
CA HIS A 40 -0.35 16.21 -17.69
C HIS A 40 -0.12 16.50 -19.19
N ARG A 41 0.23 17.76 -19.50
CA ARG A 41 0.66 18.20 -20.84
C ARG A 41 1.94 17.50 -21.27
N ALA A 42 2.06 17.22 -22.57
CA ALA A 42 3.17 16.46 -23.15
C ALA A 42 4.56 17.02 -22.79
N GLU A 43 4.68 18.35 -22.71
CA GLU A 43 5.91 19.08 -22.38
C GLU A 43 6.45 18.77 -20.97
N HIS A 44 5.58 18.47 -20.00
CA HIS A 44 5.99 18.21 -18.61
C HIS A 44 6.20 16.73 -18.30
N ARG A 45 5.67 15.82 -19.15
CA ARG A 45 5.78 14.37 -18.99
C ARG A 45 7.22 13.87 -18.82
N PRO A 46 8.21 14.25 -19.66
CA PRO A 46 9.56 13.68 -19.54
C PRO A 46 10.23 14.02 -18.20
N ARG A 47 10.01 15.24 -17.68
CA ARG A 47 10.54 15.65 -16.38
C ARG A 47 9.88 14.88 -15.24
N LEU A 48 8.56 14.68 -15.31
CA LEU A 48 7.81 13.90 -14.31
C LEU A 48 8.24 12.44 -14.31
N ILE A 49 8.33 11.81 -15.48
CA ILE A 49 8.81 10.43 -15.64
C ILE A 49 10.21 10.27 -15.05
N ARG A 50 11.13 11.17 -15.39
CA ARG A 50 12.49 11.15 -14.83
C ARG A 50 12.47 11.22 -13.30
N ASN A 51 11.72 12.15 -12.72
CA ASN A 51 11.63 12.30 -11.27
C ASN A 51 11.01 11.07 -10.61
N MET A 52 10.00 10.45 -11.23
CA MET A 52 9.38 9.20 -10.76
C MET A 52 10.38 8.03 -10.81
N LEU A 53 11.17 7.91 -11.87
CA LEU A 53 12.21 6.88 -11.99
C LEU A 53 13.31 7.07 -10.93
N ILE A 54 13.76 8.30 -10.71
CA ILE A 54 14.71 8.62 -9.64
C ILE A 54 14.10 8.25 -8.28
N GLY A 55 12.85 8.65 -8.02
CA GLY A 55 12.13 8.29 -6.80
C GLY A 55 11.98 6.78 -6.60
N LEU A 56 11.71 6.03 -7.66
CA LEU A 56 11.65 4.57 -7.64
C LEU A 56 13.00 3.95 -7.26
N LEU A 57 14.09 4.38 -7.91
CA LEU A 57 15.44 3.89 -7.62
C LEU A 57 15.89 4.24 -6.21
N LEU A 58 15.65 5.48 -5.76
CA LEU A 58 15.93 5.90 -4.39
C LEU A 58 15.08 5.13 -3.37
N GLY A 59 13.82 4.86 -3.68
CA GLY A 59 12.94 4.03 -2.85
C GLY A 59 13.47 2.60 -2.71
N ILE A 60 13.88 1.96 -3.81
CA ILE A 60 14.48 0.63 -3.79
C ILE A 60 15.80 0.63 -3.00
N ALA A 61 16.66 1.62 -3.21
CA ALA A 61 17.93 1.75 -2.47
C ALA A 61 17.68 1.96 -0.97
N GLY A 62 16.71 2.80 -0.60
CA GLY A 62 16.31 3.04 0.78
C GLY A 62 15.74 1.79 1.45
N LEU A 63 14.88 1.04 0.75
CA LEU A 63 14.38 -0.25 1.24
C LEU A 63 15.53 -1.24 1.42
N LYS A 64 16.44 -1.37 0.44
CA LYS A 64 17.59 -2.27 0.57
C LYS A 64 18.52 -1.88 1.71
N TRP A 65 18.76 -0.58 1.91
CA TRP A 65 19.53 -0.10 3.05
C TRP A 65 18.83 -0.46 4.37
N LEU A 66 17.51 -0.28 4.45
CA LEU A 66 16.75 -0.63 5.65
C LEU A 66 16.85 -2.13 5.99
N THR A 67 16.90 -3.01 4.97
CA THR A 67 17.09 -4.44 5.22
C THR A 67 18.48 -4.79 5.75
N THR A 68 19.50 -3.96 5.52
CA THR A 68 20.82 -4.15 6.15
C THR A 68 20.82 -3.83 7.65
N LEU A 69 19.88 -3.00 8.12
CA LEU A 69 19.73 -2.65 9.53
C LEU A 69 18.93 -3.70 10.31
N TYR A 70 17.98 -4.35 9.66
CA TYR A 70 17.12 -5.39 10.22
C TYR A 70 17.20 -6.67 9.36
N PRO A 71 18.35 -7.37 9.40
CA PRO A 71 18.56 -8.57 8.58
C PRO A 71 17.63 -9.69 9.03
N ASP A 72 16.94 -10.30 8.08
CA ASP A 72 15.97 -11.38 8.31
C ASP A 72 15.85 -12.27 7.07
N ASP A 73 15.35 -13.50 7.25
CA ASP A 73 15.18 -14.48 6.19
C ASP A 73 14.22 -13.99 5.11
N ARG A 74 14.76 -13.50 3.98
CA ARG A 74 14.00 -12.90 2.87
C ARG A 74 13.38 -11.54 3.21
N GLU A 75 14.02 -10.80 4.12
CA GLU A 75 13.72 -9.39 4.40
C GLU A 75 12.28 -9.15 4.93
N GLN A 76 11.68 -10.13 5.62
CA GLN A 76 10.24 -10.16 5.93
C GLN A 76 9.84 -9.16 7.00
N VAL A 77 10.65 -9.03 8.06
CA VAL A 77 10.45 -8.04 9.12
C VAL A 77 10.39 -6.64 8.53
N THR A 78 11.35 -6.30 7.68
CA THR A 78 11.42 -4.99 7.04
C THR A 78 10.23 -4.79 6.09
N ALA A 79 9.89 -5.81 5.29
CA ALA A 79 8.71 -5.79 4.42
C ALA A 79 7.43 -5.53 5.21
N TYR A 80 7.26 -6.20 6.34
CA TYR A 80 6.08 -6.07 7.18
C TYR A 80 5.90 -4.66 7.72
N TRP A 81 6.92 -4.12 8.39
CA TRP A 81 6.85 -2.81 9.01
C TRP A 81 6.71 -1.70 7.99
N THR A 82 7.47 -1.76 6.89
CA THR A 82 7.34 -0.76 5.82
C THR A 82 5.97 -0.85 5.15
N GLY A 83 5.40 -2.04 4.96
CA GLY A 83 4.07 -2.23 4.40
C GLY A 83 2.96 -1.66 5.30
N ILE A 84 2.98 -1.99 6.59
CA ILE A 84 2.00 -1.48 7.57
C ILE A 84 2.10 0.04 7.72
N LEU A 85 3.31 0.59 7.78
CA LEU A 85 3.52 2.04 7.86
C LEU A 85 3.09 2.76 6.58
N LEU A 86 3.24 2.13 5.40
CA LEU A 86 2.78 2.68 4.13
C LEU A 86 1.24 2.70 4.05
N GLN A 87 0.57 1.73 4.67
CA GLN A 87 -0.90 1.66 4.69
C GLN A 87 -1.53 2.85 5.44
N LEU A 88 -0.84 3.37 6.46
CA LEU A 88 -1.32 4.45 7.31
C LEU A 88 -1.59 5.75 6.50
N PRO A 89 -0.64 6.37 5.79
CA PRO A 89 -0.93 7.53 4.95
C PRO A 89 -1.88 7.21 3.80
N ILE A 90 -1.87 5.97 3.26
CA ILE A 90 -2.79 5.59 2.19
C ILE A 90 -4.25 5.64 2.68
N GLY A 91 -4.56 5.02 3.83
CA GLY A 91 -5.91 4.96 4.38
C GLY A 91 -6.48 6.33 4.78
N TRP A 92 -5.60 7.29 5.09
CA TRP A 92 -6.00 8.65 5.48
C TRP A 92 -6.07 9.65 4.32
N VAL A 93 -5.30 9.46 3.24
CA VAL A 93 -5.18 10.46 2.16
C VAL A 93 -5.94 10.07 0.88
N CYS A 94 -6.11 8.79 0.57
CA CYS A 94 -6.69 8.37 -0.72
C CYS A 94 -8.22 8.34 -0.70
N LEU A 95 -8.88 9.27 -1.41
CA LEU A 95 -10.35 9.35 -1.53
C LEU A 95 -10.96 8.63 -2.74
N HIS A 96 -10.22 7.75 -3.41
CA HIS A 96 -10.70 7.08 -4.62
C HIS A 96 -11.49 5.79 -4.29
N SER A 97 -12.52 5.49 -5.10
CA SER A 97 -13.42 4.31 -5.04
C SER A 97 -13.50 3.58 -3.70
N LEU A 98 -14.51 3.92 -2.88
CA LEU A 98 -14.74 3.39 -1.54
C LEU A 98 -14.70 1.86 -1.45
N ILE A 99 -15.25 1.16 -2.46
CA ILE A 99 -15.35 -0.30 -2.47
C ILE A 99 -13.98 -0.94 -2.74
N THR A 100 -13.25 -0.43 -3.74
CA THR A 100 -11.94 -0.97 -4.11
C THR A 100 -10.93 -0.72 -2.99
N ARG A 101 -11.05 0.42 -2.31
CA ARG A 101 -10.21 0.79 -1.17
C ARG A 101 -10.46 -0.10 0.04
N TYR A 102 -11.74 -0.32 0.37
CA TYR A 102 -12.15 -1.22 1.45
C TYR A 102 -11.62 -2.64 1.18
N LEU A 103 -11.95 -3.24 0.03
CA LEU A 103 -11.47 -4.58 -0.32
C LEU A 103 -9.94 -4.67 -0.34
N GLY A 104 -9.25 -3.65 -0.86
CA GLY A 104 -7.79 -3.59 -0.89
C GLY A 104 -7.16 -3.61 0.50
N CYS A 105 -7.68 -2.83 1.45
CA CYS A 105 -7.18 -2.82 2.83
C CYS A 105 -7.44 -4.16 3.55
N TYR A 106 -8.63 -4.73 3.41
CA TYR A 106 -8.94 -6.03 4.01
C TYR A 106 -8.12 -7.17 3.40
N LEU A 107 -7.86 -7.14 2.08
CA LEU A 107 -6.98 -8.12 1.44
C LEU A 107 -5.52 -7.94 1.88
N ALA A 108 -5.04 -6.70 2.01
CA ALA A 108 -3.68 -6.42 2.51
C ALA A 108 -3.48 -6.92 3.95
N TYR A 109 -4.40 -6.59 4.85
CA TYR A 109 -4.38 -7.13 6.22
C TYR A 109 -4.63 -8.63 6.26
N GLY A 110 -5.48 -9.15 5.36
CA GLY A 110 -5.70 -10.57 5.19
C GLY A 110 -4.43 -11.33 4.84
N VAL A 111 -3.56 -10.76 3.99
CA VAL A 111 -2.24 -11.34 3.67
C VAL A 111 -1.31 -11.27 4.89
N PHE A 112 -1.32 -10.18 5.66
CA PHE A 112 -0.56 -10.10 6.91
C PHE A 112 -1.03 -11.12 7.96
N ILE A 113 -2.34 -11.32 8.09
CA ILE A 113 -2.96 -12.30 8.99
C ILE A 113 -2.70 -13.73 8.49
N TRP A 114 -2.80 -13.98 7.18
CA TRP A 114 -2.47 -15.28 6.60
C TRP A 114 -1.00 -15.64 6.87
N ARG A 115 -0.10 -14.67 6.74
CA ARG A 115 1.32 -14.84 7.10
C ARG A 115 1.50 -15.13 8.59
N TYR A 116 0.72 -14.47 9.46
CA TYR A 116 0.64 -14.75 10.90
C TYR A 116 0.23 -16.19 11.21
N LEU A 117 -0.70 -16.78 10.45
CA LEU A 117 -1.15 -18.16 10.66
C LEU A 117 -0.16 -19.22 10.17
N ASN A 118 0.72 -18.89 9.23
CA ASN A 118 1.62 -19.85 8.60
C ASN A 118 3.08 -19.78 9.10
N VAL A 119 3.50 -18.67 9.73
CA VAL A 119 4.89 -18.50 10.21
C VAL A 119 4.90 -18.03 11.68
N PRO A 120 4.93 -18.97 12.65
CA PRO A 120 4.87 -18.65 14.08
C PRO A 120 6.01 -17.74 14.58
N GLN A 121 7.17 -17.81 13.94
CA GLN A 121 8.34 -16.98 14.28
C GLN A 121 8.07 -15.49 14.06
N ASN A 122 7.13 -15.14 13.19
CA ASN A 122 6.80 -13.75 12.88
C ASN A 122 5.87 -13.12 13.94
N TRP A 123 5.41 -13.89 14.94
CA TRP A 123 4.44 -13.42 15.92
C TRP A 123 4.93 -12.27 16.78
N GLU A 124 6.23 -12.22 17.09
CA GLU A 124 6.82 -11.22 17.98
C GLU A 124 6.53 -9.78 17.51
N TYR A 125 6.61 -9.54 16.21
CA TYR A 125 6.37 -8.22 15.63
C TYR A 125 4.96 -8.07 15.04
N VAL A 126 4.33 -9.15 14.57
CA VAL A 126 2.98 -9.10 13.98
C VAL A 126 1.89 -8.94 15.05
N ALA A 127 1.98 -9.65 16.17
CA ALA A 127 1.05 -9.54 17.29
C ALA A 127 1.45 -8.45 18.30
N SER A 128 2.44 -7.63 17.95
CA SER A 128 2.88 -6.53 18.81
C SER A 128 1.76 -5.50 18.99
N PRO A 129 1.65 -4.85 20.17
CA PRO A 129 0.66 -3.80 20.40
C PRO A 129 0.72 -2.68 19.37
N TRP A 130 1.93 -2.34 18.91
CA TRP A 130 2.16 -1.34 17.87
C TRP A 130 1.57 -1.74 16.54
N SER A 131 1.75 -2.99 16.15
CA SER A 131 1.20 -3.48 14.90
C SER A 131 -0.33 -3.46 14.91
N ILE A 132 -0.94 -3.98 15.98
CA ILE A 132 -2.39 -3.96 16.17
C ILE A 132 -2.93 -2.53 16.15
N ALA A 133 -2.27 -1.60 16.85
CA ALA A 133 -2.67 -0.20 16.87
C ALA A 133 -2.66 0.42 15.46
N ILE A 134 -1.62 0.18 14.65
CA ILE A 134 -1.56 0.72 13.28
C ILE A 134 -2.66 0.10 12.41
N MET A 135 -2.91 -1.22 12.52
CA MET A 135 -3.99 -1.87 11.77
C MET A 135 -5.35 -1.24 12.10
N VAL A 136 -5.65 -1.07 13.39
CA VAL A 136 -6.90 -0.44 13.84
C VAL A 136 -7.00 1.00 13.35
N LEU A 137 -5.94 1.80 13.53
CA LEU A 137 -5.91 3.20 13.09
C LEU A 137 -6.04 3.37 11.58
N THR A 138 -5.66 2.37 10.80
CA THR A 138 -5.80 2.39 9.34
C THR A 138 -7.18 1.90 8.89
N LEU A 139 -7.74 0.89 9.56
CA LEU A 139 -9.08 0.37 9.26
C LEU A 139 -10.22 1.29 9.73
N LEU A 140 -9.96 2.13 10.74
CA LEU A 140 -10.93 3.07 11.29
C LEU A 140 -11.45 4.09 10.25
N PRO A 141 -10.60 4.85 9.52
CA PRO A 141 -11.07 5.72 8.45
C PRO A 141 -11.72 4.92 7.31
N GLU A 142 -11.23 3.72 6.99
CA GLU A 142 -11.85 2.86 5.98
C GLU A 142 -13.28 2.46 6.34
N THR A 143 -13.54 2.22 7.62
CA THR A 143 -14.85 1.84 8.13
C THR A 143 -15.77 3.06 8.25
N ILE A 144 -15.27 4.19 8.76
CA ILE A 144 -16.08 5.38 9.05
C ILE A 144 -16.42 6.16 7.78
N TYR A 145 -15.50 6.24 6.82
CA TYR A 145 -15.64 7.14 5.68
C TYR A 145 -16.89 6.90 4.83
N PRO A 146 -17.30 5.65 4.50
CA PRO A 146 -18.56 5.40 3.79
C PRO A 146 -19.79 5.96 4.52
N PHE A 147 -19.85 5.86 5.85
CA PHE A 147 -20.97 6.40 6.64
C PHE A 147 -20.97 7.94 6.62
N CYS A 148 -19.81 8.56 6.79
CA CYS A 148 -19.65 10.01 6.67
C CYS A 148 -20.05 10.51 5.27
N TYR A 149 -19.63 9.80 4.22
CA TYR A 149 -19.99 10.12 2.84
C TYR A 149 -21.50 10.08 2.62
N VAL A 150 -22.17 9.00 3.05
CA VAL A 150 -23.64 8.87 2.94
C VAL A 150 -24.35 9.94 3.75
N TRP A 151 -23.86 10.27 4.95
CA TRP A 151 -24.44 11.32 5.78
C TRP A 151 -24.35 12.70 5.10
N VAL A 152 -23.16 13.10 4.63
CA VAL A 152 -22.97 14.37 3.91
C VAL A 152 -23.83 14.41 2.65
N TYR A 153 -23.86 13.32 1.87
CA TYR A 153 -24.68 13.24 0.66
C TYR A 153 -26.17 13.44 0.96
N LYS A 154 -26.69 12.78 2.01
CA LYS A 154 -28.09 12.96 2.44
C LYS A 154 -28.35 14.39 2.91
N VAL A 155 -27.47 14.99 3.71
CA VAL A 155 -27.61 16.36 4.20
C VAL A 155 -27.58 17.38 3.05
N GLN A 156 -26.71 17.19 2.06
CA GLN A 156 -26.63 18.06 0.88
C GLN A 156 -27.88 17.93 0.01
N LYS A 157 -28.41 16.72 -0.17
CA LYS A 157 -29.66 16.50 -0.90
C LYS A 157 -30.85 17.19 -0.24
N VAL A 158 -30.93 17.16 1.09
CA VAL A 158 -31.99 17.83 1.88
C VAL A 158 -31.87 19.36 1.88
N LYS A 159 -30.67 19.92 1.68
CA LYS A 159 -30.45 21.37 1.59
C LYS A 159 -30.59 21.96 0.18
N GLY A 160 -30.63 21.10 -0.84
CA GLY A 160 -30.71 21.48 -2.26
C GLY A 160 -32.11 21.36 -2.88
N GLU A 161 -33.09 20.91 -2.10
CA GLU A 161 -34.53 21.03 -2.33
C GLU A 161 -35.09 22.15 -1.44
#